data_AF-Q899Z0-F1
#
_entry.id   AF-Q899Z0-F1
#
_cell.length_a   1.000
_cell.length_b   1.000
_cell.length_c   1.000
_cell.angle_alpha   90.00
_cell.angle_beta   90.00
_cell.angle_gamma   90.00
#
_symmetry.space_group_name_H-M   'P 1'
#
loop_
_entity.id
_entity.type
_entity.pdbx_description
1 polymer ?
#
loop_
_entity_poly.entity_id
_entity_poly.type
_entity_poly.pdbx_seq_one_letter_code
_entity_poly.pdbx_strand_id
1 'polypeptide(L)'
;MKKINKVLINLIICCTIITIITGCNKVNSKNTEIQKLQSDLIILSEKNSQRYFNKKLNTKDFDISLAKQVKENEYEDIKTLDGVKNIYMIGHFNGKPSDIVEFVLVYNLQSKKVIEFGIKNLKNDNMVYANLKEE
;
A
#
# COMPACT_ATOMS: atom_id res chain seq x y z
N MET A 1 38.85 -36.68 32.78
CA MET A 1 37.59 -36.47 32.05
C MET A 1 36.84 -35.29 32.65
N LYS A 2 36.38 -34.38 31.77
CA LYS A 2 35.34 -33.35 31.90
C LYS A 2 35.37 -32.43 33.13
N LYS A 3 35.99 -31.27 32.94
CA LYS A 3 35.79 -30.05 33.75
C LYS A 3 34.32 -29.64 33.69
N ILE A 4 33.76 -29.38 34.87
CA ILE A 4 32.43 -28.83 35.10
C ILE A 4 32.41 -27.42 34.51
N ASN A 5 31.72 -27.23 33.39
CA ASN A 5 31.42 -25.89 32.90
C ASN A 5 30.12 -25.40 33.52
N LYS A 6 30.27 -24.29 34.24
CA LYS A 6 29.26 -23.50 34.93
C LYS A 6 27.99 -23.31 34.10
N VAL A 7 26.87 -23.58 34.74
CA VAL A 7 25.59 -22.94 34.42
C VAL A 7 25.74 -21.44 34.70
N LEU A 8 25.45 -20.60 33.71
CA LEU A 8 25.00 -19.24 33.95
C LEU A 8 23.75 -19.00 33.10
N ILE A 9 22.61 -19.15 33.77
CA ILE A 9 21.33 -18.60 33.37
C ILE A 9 21.51 -17.08 33.33
N ASN A 10 21.20 -16.45 32.21
CA ASN A 10 20.69 -15.08 32.27
C ASN A 10 19.63 -14.85 31.20
N LEU A 11 18.62 -14.13 31.66
CA LEU A 11 17.27 -13.99 31.18
C LEU A 11 17.09 -12.52 30.75
N ILE A 12 16.04 -12.23 29.96
CA ILE A 12 15.47 -10.89 29.68
C ILE A 12 16.35 -10.07 28.67
N ILE A 13 15.87 -9.55 27.53
CA ILE A 13 14.81 -8.54 27.36
C ILE A 13 14.24 -8.57 25.92
N CYS A 14 12.92 -8.80 25.80
CA CYS A 14 12.07 -8.22 24.75
C CYS A 14 12.18 -6.70 24.79
N CYS A 15 12.49 -6.05 23.66
CA CYS A 15 11.81 -4.83 23.17
C CYS A 15 12.70 -4.06 22.16
N THR A 16 12.16 -3.94 20.95
CA THR A 16 12.12 -2.73 20.11
C THR A 16 13.36 -1.84 20.04
N ILE A 17 13.97 -1.77 18.85
CA ILE A 17 14.14 -0.47 18.15
C ILE A 17 13.83 -0.69 16.67
N ILE A 18 12.64 -0.25 16.27
CA ILE A 18 12.36 0.13 14.89
C ILE A 18 13.26 1.33 14.60
N THR A 19 14.28 1.16 13.78
CA THR A 19 15.09 2.28 13.27
C THR A 19 14.32 3.00 12.18
N ILE A 20 13.43 3.88 12.62
CA ILE A 20 12.83 4.92 11.79
C ILE A 20 13.79 6.13 11.80
N ILE A 21 14.29 6.43 10.60
CA ILE A 21 14.63 7.76 10.05
C ILE A 21 15.92 8.41 10.57
N THR A 22 16.98 8.30 9.77
CA THR A 22 17.91 9.42 9.56
C THR A 22 17.73 9.93 8.14
N GLY A 23 16.95 10.99 8.04
CA GLY A 23 16.67 11.74 6.83
C GLY A 23 15.93 13.00 7.21
N CYS A 24 16.58 13.87 7.99
CA CYS A 24 16.16 15.25 8.21
C CYS A 24 16.11 15.97 6.87
N ASN A 25 14.95 15.94 6.21
CA ASN A 25 14.55 16.97 5.29
C ASN A 25 13.42 17.75 5.96
N LYS A 26 13.55 19.08 6.00
CA LYS A 26 12.43 19.99 6.27
C LYS A 26 11.31 19.64 5.27
N VAL A 27 10.37 18.79 5.66
CA VAL A 27 9.22 18.46 4.84
C VAL A 27 8.15 19.50 5.13
N ASN A 28 7.76 20.25 4.08
CA ASN A 28 6.53 21.03 4.06
C ASN A 28 5.39 20.18 4.65
N SER A 29 4.82 20.60 5.77
CA SER A 29 3.89 19.79 6.59
C SER A 29 2.62 19.30 5.87
N LYS A 30 2.31 19.83 4.68
CA LYS A 30 1.19 19.35 3.84
C LYS A 30 1.55 18.17 2.94
N ASN A 31 2.84 18.00 2.62
CA ASN A 31 3.31 16.89 1.79
C ASN A 31 3.37 15.57 2.59
N THR A 32 3.45 15.63 3.92
CA THR A 32 3.54 14.45 4.79
C THR A 32 2.24 13.65 4.86
N GLU A 33 1.08 14.30 4.84
CA GLU A 33 -0.21 13.61 4.98
C GLU A 33 -0.55 12.79 3.74
N ILE A 34 -0.39 13.37 2.55
CA ILE A 34 -0.60 12.67 1.27
C ILE A 34 0.42 11.53 1.11
N GLN A 35 1.69 11.75 1.48
CA GLN A 35 2.71 10.68 1.46
C GLN A 35 2.39 9.55 2.43
N LYS A 36 1.89 9.87 3.63
CA LYS A 36 1.45 8.86 4.60
C LYS A 36 0.27 8.07 4.07
N LEU A 37 -0.74 8.76 3.54
CA LEU A 37 -1.89 8.12 2.90
C LEU A 37 -1.45 7.20 1.76
N GLN A 38 -0.56 7.66 0.88
CA GLN A 38 -0.01 6.84 -0.20
C GLN A 38 0.64 5.56 0.34
N SER A 39 1.43 5.67 1.41
CA SER A 39 2.07 4.51 2.06
C SER A 39 1.04 3.53 2.64
N ASP A 40 0.00 4.04 3.30
CA ASP A 40 -1.09 3.22 3.84
C ASP A 40 -1.87 2.50 2.72
N LEU A 41 -2.16 3.20 1.63
CA LEU A 41 -2.86 2.66 0.47
C LEU A 41 -2.02 1.63 -0.30
N ILE A 42 -0.69 1.78 -0.34
CA ILE A 42 0.23 0.76 -0.85
C ILE A 42 0.06 -0.54 -0.05
N ILE A 43 0.10 -0.46 1.28
CA ILE A 43 -0.06 -1.63 2.15
C ILE A 43 -1.43 -2.27 1.93
N LEU A 44 -2.48 -1.47 1.79
CA LEU A 44 -3.81 -1.98 1.48
C LEU A 44 -3.85 -2.69 0.13
N SER A 45 -3.24 -2.13 -0.91
CA SER A 45 -3.19 -2.74 -2.24
C SER A 45 -2.51 -4.12 -2.21
N GLU A 46 -1.38 -4.23 -1.52
CA GLU A 46 -0.66 -5.50 -1.36
C GLU A 46 -1.49 -6.55 -0.61
N LYS A 47 -2.12 -6.13 0.50
CA LYS A 47 -3.01 -7.00 1.28
C LYS A 47 -4.23 -7.46 0.50
N ASN A 48 -4.89 -6.56 -0.23
CA ASN A 48 -6.06 -6.88 -1.02
C ASN A 48 -5.70 -7.80 -2.20
N SER A 49 -4.56 -7.58 -2.86
CA SER A 49 -4.06 -8.48 -3.91
C SER A 49 -3.86 -9.91 -3.39
N GLN A 50 -3.21 -10.03 -2.24
CA GLN A 50 -2.99 -11.33 -1.63
C GLN A 50 -4.30 -11.99 -1.17
N ARG A 51 -5.21 -11.23 -0.55
CA ARG A 51 -6.47 -11.74 -0.01
C ARG A 51 -7.44 -12.20 -1.09
N TYR A 52 -7.70 -11.35 -2.08
CA TYR A 52 -8.79 -11.58 -3.04
C TYR A 52 -8.37 -12.29 -4.31
N PHE A 53 -7.07 -12.24 -4.65
CA PHE A 53 -6.56 -12.84 -5.89
C PHE A 53 -5.47 -13.88 -5.65
N ASN A 54 -5.05 -14.09 -4.39
CA ASN A 54 -3.91 -14.94 -4.04
C ASN A 54 -2.65 -14.62 -4.86
N LYS A 55 -2.41 -13.33 -5.11
CA LYS A 55 -1.29 -12.83 -5.90
C LYS A 55 -0.46 -11.85 -5.09
N LYS A 56 0.85 -12.04 -5.13
CA LYS A 56 1.82 -11.10 -4.55
C LYS A 56 1.90 -9.86 -5.46
N LEU A 57 1.57 -8.71 -4.88
CA LEU A 57 1.79 -7.40 -5.49
C LEU A 57 3.01 -6.77 -4.81
N ASN A 58 4.05 -6.44 -5.58
CA ASN A 58 5.19 -5.66 -5.09
C ASN A 58 5.08 -4.26 -5.67
N THR A 59 4.48 -3.35 -4.93
CA THR A 59 4.15 -2.00 -5.41
C THR A 59 5.38 -1.17 -5.80
N LYS A 60 6.57 -1.57 -5.38
CA LYS A 60 7.84 -0.94 -5.81
C LYS A 60 8.13 -1.11 -7.29
N ASP A 61 7.52 -2.09 -7.94
CA ASP A 61 7.68 -2.37 -9.36
C ASP A 61 6.64 -1.61 -10.21
N PHE A 62 5.86 -0.71 -9.59
CA PHE A 62 4.77 0.02 -10.24
C PHE A 62 5.01 1.53 -10.15
N ASP A 63 4.72 2.22 -11.25
CA ASP A 63 4.52 3.66 -11.24
C ASP A 63 3.10 3.92 -10.71
N ILE A 64 3.02 4.63 -9.58
CA ILE A 64 1.79 4.82 -8.82
C ILE A 64 1.34 6.27 -8.88
N SER A 65 0.06 6.46 -9.24
CA SER A 65 -0.61 7.76 -9.26
C SER A 65 -1.76 7.78 -8.25
N LEU A 66 -1.93 8.93 -7.60
CA LEU A 66 -3.06 9.21 -6.73
C LEU A 66 -3.91 10.31 -7.35
N ALA A 67 -5.19 10.04 -7.53
CA ALA A 67 -6.14 10.99 -8.10
C ALA A 67 -7.41 11.11 -7.27
N LYS A 68 -8.03 12.28 -7.34
CA LYS A 68 -9.41 12.51 -6.88
C LYS A 68 -10.32 12.61 -8.10
N GLN A 69 -11.54 12.14 -7.96
CA GLN A 69 -12.56 12.39 -8.97
C GLN A 69 -13.07 13.82 -8.87
N VAL A 70 -13.16 14.53 -9.99
CA VAL A 70 -13.70 15.90 -10.07
C VAL A 70 -15.02 15.98 -10.84
N LYS A 71 -15.20 15.10 -11.84
CA LYS A 71 -16.48 14.85 -12.52
C LYS A 71 -16.61 13.36 -12.87
N GLU A 72 -17.75 12.98 -13.43
CA GLU A 72 -17.92 11.63 -13.99
C GLU A 72 -16.79 11.34 -14.99
N ASN A 73 -16.02 10.28 -14.75
CA ASN A 73 -14.85 9.90 -15.56
C ASN A 73 -13.71 10.94 -15.69
N GLU A 74 -13.71 12.01 -14.87
CA GLU A 74 -12.63 13.01 -14.83
C GLU A 74 -11.89 12.96 -13.50
N TYR A 75 -10.56 12.90 -13.57
CA TYR A 75 -9.67 12.72 -12.43
C TYR A 75 -8.55 13.76 -12.43
N GLU A 76 -8.15 14.20 -11.24
CA GLU A 76 -7.04 15.14 -11.05
C GLU A 76 -6.09 14.67 -9.94
N ASP A 77 -4.81 15.05 -10.08
CA ASP A 77 -3.82 14.85 -9.03
C ASP A 77 -4.23 15.50 -7.70
N ILE A 78 -3.91 14.82 -6.62
CA ILE A 78 -4.27 15.26 -5.27
C ILE A 78 -3.22 16.24 -4.75
N LYS A 79 -3.62 17.50 -4.59
CA LYS A 79 -2.80 18.57 -3.98
C LYS A 79 -3.12 18.79 -2.50
N THR A 80 -4.34 18.47 -2.08
CA THR A 80 -4.86 18.53 -0.70
C THR A 80 -5.94 17.47 -0.52
N LEU A 81 -6.16 17.02 0.72
CA LEU A 81 -7.24 16.10 1.08
C LEU A 81 -8.54 16.83 1.44
N ASP A 82 -8.52 18.16 1.54
CA ASP A 82 -9.70 18.96 1.88
C ASP A 82 -10.85 18.73 0.87
N GLY A 83 -12.00 18.29 1.39
CA GLY A 83 -13.19 18.02 0.59
C GLY A 83 -13.11 16.77 -0.31
N VAL A 84 -12.02 15.98 -0.23
CA VAL A 84 -11.89 14.75 -1.00
C VAL A 84 -12.59 13.61 -0.28
N LYS A 85 -13.58 12.99 -0.95
CA LYS A 85 -14.31 11.84 -0.40
C LYS A 85 -13.66 10.51 -0.75
N ASN A 86 -13.31 10.33 -2.03
CA ASN A 86 -12.73 9.10 -2.57
C ASN A 86 -11.36 9.39 -3.18
N ILE A 87 -10.41 8.49 -2.93
CA ILE A 87 -9.05 8.49 -3.46
C ILE A 87 -8.92 7.32 -4.42
N TYR A 88 -8.44 7.59 -5.62
CA TYR A 88 -8.15 6.60 -6.65
C TYR A 88 -6.65 6.42 -6.68
N MET A 89 -6.18 5.22 -6.33
CA MET A 89 -4.80 4.80 -6.53
C MET A 89 -4.75 3.87 -7.74
N ILE A 90 -3.94 4.23 -8.71
CA ILE A 90 -3.70 3.41 -9.90
C ILE A 90 -2.20 3.14 -9.96
N GLY A 91 -1.84 1.87 -10.14
CA GLY A 91 -0.46 1.48 -10.37
C GLY A 91 -0.32 0.77 -11.69
N HIS A 92 0.62 1.21 -12.53
CA HIS A 92 1.01 0.51 -13.76
C HIS A 92 2.40 -0.08 -13.59
N PHE A 93 2.56 -1.36 -13.96
CA PHE A 93 3.85 -2.04 -13.81
C PHE A 93 4.90 -1.36 -14.69
N ASN A 94 6.06 -1.08 -14.11
CA ASN A 94 7.18 -0.48 -14.82
C ASN A 94 8.07 -1.58 -15.42
N GLY A 95 8.24 -1.56 -16.74
CA GLY A 95 9.06 -2.54 -17.46
C GLY A 95 8.28 -3.80 -17.86
N LYS A 96 8.88 -4.98 -17.68
CA LYS A 96 8.30 -6.26 -18.10
C LYS A 96 7.65 -6.99 -16.92
N PRO A 97 6.31 -6.99 -16.79
CA PRO A 97 5.62 -7.69 -15.71
C PRO A 97 5.77 -9.20 -15.83
N SER A 98 5.71 -9.89 -14.70
CA SER A 98 5.64 -11.37 -14.63
C SER A 98 4.21 -11.89 -14.48
N ASP A 99 3.29 -11.06 -13.98
CA ASP A 99 1.89 -11.43 -13.75
C ASP A 99 0.96 -10.21 -13.77
N ILE A 100 0.90 -9.45 -12.68
CA ILE A 100 0.08 -8.24 -12.56
C ILE A 100 0.74 -7.11 -13.35
N VAL A 101 -0.04 -6.46 -14.22
CA VAL A 101 0.41 -5.34 -15.06
C VAL A 101 -0.18 -4.01 -14.61
N GLU A 102 -1.33 -4.04 -13.93
CA GLU A 102 -1.99 -2.86 -13.41
C GLU A 102 -2.83 -3.24 -12.20
N PHE A 103 -2.99 -2.31 -11.26
CA PHE A 103 -3.97 -2.42 -10.20
C PHE A 103 -4.69 -1.08 -9.98
N VAL A 104 -5.91 -1.16 -9.47
CA VAL A 104 -6.72 -0.03 -9.04
C VAL A 104 -7.17 -0.26 -7.62
N LEU A 105 -7.11 0.78 -6.79
CA LEU A 105 -7.71 0.82 -5.46
C LEU A 105 -8.49 2.12 -5.30
N VAL A 106 -9.76 2.01 -4.91
CA VAL A 106 -10.60 3.17 -4.55
C VAL A 106 -10.84 3.15 -3.05
N TYR A 107 -10.41 4.21 -2.37
CA TYR A 107 -10.51 4.34 -0.91
C TYR A 107 -11.39 5.51 -0.51
N ASN A 108 -12.35 5.27 0.38
CA ASN A 108 -13.15 6.34 0.98
C ASN A 108 -12.44 6.91 2.21
N LEU A 109 -12.09 8.20 2.18
CA LEU A 109 -11.42 8.86 3.31
C LEU A 109 -12.30 8.95 4.56
N GLN A 110 -13.60 9.17 4.38
CA GLN A 110 -14.55 9.39 5.48
C GLN A 110 -14.87 8.08 6.21
N SER A 111 -15.25 7.04 5.46
CA SER A 111 -15.57 5.72 6.04
C SER A 111 -14.34 4.88 6.30
N LYS A 112 -13.16 5.29 5.82
CA LYS A 112 -11.88 4.56 5.95
C LYS A 112 -11.94 3.13 5.40
N LYS A 113 -12.67 2.93 4.30
CA LYS A 113 -12.86 1.62 3.67
C LYS A 113 -12.37 1.63 2.22
N VAL A 114 -11.85 0.49 1.78
CA VAL A 114 -11.65 0.21 0.35
C VAL A 114 -13.03 -0.05 -0.25
N ILE A 115 -13.41 0.74 -1.25
CA ILE A 115 -14.68 0.61 -1.97
C ILE A 115 -14.53 -0.28 -3.20
N GLU A 116 -13.35 -0.25 -3.82
CA GLU A 116 -13.04 -1.03 -5.01
C GLU A 116 -11.58 -1.42 -5.00
N PHE A 117 -11.28 -2.64 -5.40
CA PHE A 117 -9.92 -3.08 -5.67
C PHE A 117 -9.94 -4.02 -6.86
N GLY A 118 -9.06 -3.78 -7.82
CA GLY A 118 -8.97 -4.57 -9.04
C GLY A 118 -7.52 -4.78 -9.46
N ILE A 119 -7.30 -5.90 -10.15
CA ILE A 119 -6.03 -6.19 -10.81
C ILE A 119 -6.25 -6.55 -12.27
N LYS A 120 -5.31 -6.15 -13.12
CA LYS A 120 -5.16 -6.63 -14.50
C LYS A 120 -3.87 -7.44 -14.57
N ASN A 121 -3.92 -8.59 -15.23
CA ASN A 121 -2.76 -9.46 -15.37
C ASN A 121 -2.48 -9.77 -16.85
N LEU A 122 -1.31 -10.33 -17.14
CA LEU A 122 -0.89 -10.65 -18.51
C LEU A 122 -1.82 -11.59 -19.29
N LYS A 123 -2.64 -12.37 -18.59
CA LYS A 123 -3.54 -13.35 -19.21
C LYS A 123 -4.92 -12.78 -19.50
N ASN A 124 -5.24 -11.59 -18.98
CA ASN A 124 -6.54 -10.97 -19.12
C ASN A 124 -6.39 -9.47 -19.38
N ASP A 125 -6.85 -9.03 -20.55
CA ASP A 125 -6.82 -7.63 -20.93
C ASP A 125 -7.80 -6.77 -20.12
N ASN A 126 -8.76 -7.38 -19.44
CA ASN A 126 -9.73 -6.69 -18.60
C ASN A 126 -9.30 -6.67 -17.13
N MET A 127 -9.62 -5.56 -16.45
CA MET A 127 -9.52 -5.44 -15.00
C MET A 127 -10.48 -6.43 -14.33
N VAL A 128 -9.99 -7.21 -13.36
CA VAL A 128 -10.81 -8.10 -12.54
C VAL A 128 -10.92 -7.49 -11.15
N TYR A 129 -12.15 -7.32 -10.68
CA TYR A 129 -12.44 -6.66 -9.40
C TYR A 129 -12.71 -7.67 -8.28
N ALA A 130 -12.23 -7.34 -7.08
CA ALA A 130 -12.45 -8.12 -5.87
C ALA A 130 -13.91 -7.98 -5.39
N ASN A 131 -14.45 -9.06 -4.83
CA ASN A 131 -15.75 -9.01 -4.14
C ASN A 131 -15.55 -8.56 -2.69
N LEU A 132 -15.65 -7.26 -2.44
CA LEU A 132 -15.37 -6.65 -1.14
C LEU A 132 -16.50 -6.78 -0.10
N LYS A 133 -17.56 -7.55 -0.39
CA LYS A 133 -18.74 -7.70 0.48
C LYS A 133 -18.48 -8.52 1.77
N GLU A 134 -17.24 -8.90 2.05
CA GLU A 134 -16.86 -9.72 3.22
C GLU A 134 -16.32 -8.90 4.43
N GLU A 135 -16.74 -7.65 4.62
CA GLU A 135 -16.35 -6.81 5.80
C GLU A 135 -17.48 -6.04 6.48
#